data_AF-A0A127PWE6-F1
#
_entry.id   AF-A0A127PWE6-F1
#
_cell.length_a   1.000
_cell.length_b   1.000
_cell.length_c   1.000
_cell.angle_alpha   90.00
_cell.angle_beta   90.00
_cell.angle_gamma   90.00
#
_symmetry.space_group_name_H-M   'P 1'
#
loop_
_entity.id
_entity.type
_entity.pdbx_description
1 polymer ?
#
loop_
_entity_poly.entity_id
_entity_poly.type
_entity_poly.pdbx_seq_one_letter_code
_entity_poly.pdbx_strand_id
1 'polypeptide(L)'
;MNTYIWSARDQLTQISGAVTAGFNYDALRRRQTRTINGVGTGYVYDGLNLIQELNGVGVDEVLAQQTDTGASAQTINYFSDALGSTIQLIDQTGNKLMDYT
;
A
#
# COMPACT_ATOMS: atom_id res chain seq x y z
N MET A 1 -5.02 12.15 -21.12
CA MET A 1 -4.04 13.07 -20.51
C MET A 1 -4.30 13.09 -19.01
N ASN A 2 -3.25 13.02 -18.21
CA ASN A 2 -3.37 13.08 -16.75
C ASN A 2 -2.89 14.45 -16.25
N THR A 3 -3.56 14.98 -15.23
CA THR A 3 -3.20 16.21 -14.52
C THR A 3 -2.77 15.85 -13.11
N TYR A 4 -1.69 16.49 -12.64
CA TYR A 4 -1.10 16.25 -11.32
C TYR A 4 -1.12 17.56 -10.55
N ILE A 5 -1.71 17.56 -9.35
CA ILE A 5 -1.80 18.74 -8.48
C ILE A 5 -0.91 18.49 -7.27
N TRP A 6 -0.07 19.48 -6.96
CA TRP A 6 0.93 19.41 -5.91
C TRP A 6 0.65 20.47 -4.85
N SER A 7 0.94 20.13 -3.59
CA SER A 7 0.90 21.09 -2.48
C SER A 7 2.11 22.03 -2.50
N ALA A 8 2.08 23.09 -1.69
CA ALA A 8 3.22 24.00 -1.49
C ALA A 8 4.46 23.33 -0.84
N ARG A 9 4.36 22.07 -0.42
CA ARG A 9 5.46 21.26 0.09
C ARG A 9 5.96 20.24 -0.94
N ASP A 10 5.61 20.38 -2.21
CA ASP A 10 5.95 19.44 -3.29
C ASP A 10 5.42 18.03 -3.04
N GLN A 11 4.20 17.92 -2.50
CA GLN A 11 3.53 16.63 -2.28
C GLN A 11 2.36 16.48 -3.25
N LEU A 12 2.28 15.35 -3.96
CA LEU A 12 1.20 15.09 -4.90
C LEU A 12 -0.11 14.91 -4.14
N THR A 13 -1.09 15.79 -4.33
CA THR A 13 -2.39 15.74 -3.63
C THR A 13 -3.49 15.19 -4.51
N GLN A 14 -3.40 15.32 -5.83
CA GLN A 14 -4.42 14.83 -6.74
C GLN A 14 -3.85 14.39 -8.10
N ILE A 15 -4.42 13.31 -8.63
CA ILE A 15 -4.32 12.89 -10.03
C ILE A 15 -5.72 12.94 -10.63
N SER A 16 -5.85 13.57 -11.78
CA SER A 16 -7.09 13.58 -12.57
C SER A 16 -6.79 13.06 -13.98
N GLY A 17 -7.67 12.22 -14.53
CA GLY A 17 -7.48 11.58 -15.83
C GLY A 17 -8.37 10.36 -15.96
N ALA A 18 -7.89 9.31 -16.63
CA ALA A 18 -8.59 8.03 -16.69
C ALA A 18 -8.70 7.36 -15.31
N VAL A 19 -7.72 7.61 -14.44
CA VAL A 19 -7.74 7.23 -13.02
C VAL A 19 -7.76 8.52 -12.21
N THR A 20 -8.64 8.56 -11.22
CA THR A 20 -8.66 9.66 -10.24
C THR A 20 -8.03 9.19 -8.95
N ALA A 21 -7.14 10.02 -8.40
CA ALA A 21 -6.53 9.74 -7.11
C ALA A 21 -6.44 10.99 -6.25
N GLY A 22 -6.59 10.83 -4.94
CA GLY A 22 -6.37 11.87 -3.93
C GLY A 22 -5.43 11.37 -2.82
N PHE A 23 -4.60 12.24 -2.27
CA PHE A 23 -3.63 11.89 -1.24
C PHE A 23 -3.58 12.95 -0.13
N ASN A 24 -3.47 12.50 1.12
CA ASN A 24 -3.21 13.36 2.28
C ASN A 24 -1.91 12.93 2.96
N TYR A 25 -1.26 13.89 3.62
CA TYR A 25 0.03 13.69 4.25
C TYR A 25 0.05 14.21 5.68
N ASP A 26 0.86 13.57 6.53
CA ASP A 26 1.13 14.03 7.88
C ASP A 26 2.17 15.17 7.90
N ALA A 27 2.43 15.69 9.10
CA ALA A 27 3.43 16.74 9.31
C ALA A 27 4.87 16.29 8.97
N LEU A 28 5.14 14.99 9.01
CA LEU A 28 6.42 14.37 8.64
C LEU A 28 6.53 14.07 7.14
N ARG A 29 5.58 14.56 6.35
CA ARG A 29 5.48 14.41 4.89
C ARG A 29 5.22 12.98 4.40
N ARG A 30 4.76 12.09 5.27
CA ARG A 30 4.35 10.73 4.92
C ARG A 30 2.88 10.70 4.54
N ARG A 31 2.49 9.78 3.67
CA ARG A 31 1.10 9.68 3.20
C ARG A 31 0.23 9.09 4.31
N GLN A 32 -0.79 9.80 4.76
CA GLN A 32 -1.78 9.27 5.71
C GLN A 32 -2.92 8.53 5.01
N THR A 33 -3.34 9.01 3.84
CA THR A 33 -4.41 8.38 3.07
C THR A 33 -4.15 8.48 1.57
N ARG A 34 -4.63 7.47 0.83
CA ARG A 34 -4.89 7.54 -0.62
C ARG A 34 -6.34 7.18 -0.89
N THR A 35 -6.91 7.78 -1.91
CA THR A 35 -8.17 7.32 -2.51
C THR A 35 -7.92 7.17 -3.99
N ILE A 36 -8.10 5.98 -4.57
CA ILE A 36 -7.93 5.72 -6.00
C ILE A 36 -9.25 5.17 -6.54
N ASN A 37 -9.84 5.83 -7.54
CA ASN A 37 -11.13 5.46 -8.13
C ASN A 37 -12.22 5.19 -7.07
N GLY A 38 -12.24 6.00 -6.00
CA GLY A 38 -13.19 5.87 -4.89
C GLY A 38 -12.79 4.87 -3.79
N VAL A 39 -11.74 4.07 -3.98
CA VAL A 39 -11.25 3.10 -2.98
C VAL A 39 -10.22 3.76 -2.08
N GLY A 40 -10.53 3.85 -0.78
CA GLY A 40 -9.66 4.44 0.24
C GLY A 40 -8.66 3.46 0.84
N THR A 41 -7.44 3.93 1.11
CA THR A 41 -6.45 3.23 1.94
C THR A 41 -5.87 4.22 2.94
N GLY A 42 -5.94 3.90 4.23
CA GLY A 42 -5.22 4.59 5.30
C GLY A 42 -3.85 3.96 5.55
N TYR A 43 -2.94 4.71 6.19
CA TYR A 43 -1.60 4.25 6.52
C TYR A 43 -1.28 4.54 7.98
N VAL A 44 -0.84 3.53 8.72
CA VAL A 44 -0.40 3.65 10.13
C VAL A 44 1.11 3.40 10.19
N TYR A 45 1.79 4.26 10.95
CA TYR A 45 3.24 4.24 11.06
C TYR A 45 3.68 4.12 12.52
N ASP A 46 4.75 3.37 12.75
CA ASP A 46 5.57 3.41 13.95
C ASP A 46 6.95 4.00 13.61
N GLY A 47 7.30 5.14 14.21
CA GLY A 47 8.52 5.87 13.85
C GLY A 47 8.49 6.28 12.38
N LEU A 48 9.43 5.79 11.55
CA LEU A 48 9.44 5.96 10.09
C LEU A 48 8.88 4.75 9.34
N ASN A 49 8.57 3.67 10.04
CA ASN A 49 8.15 2.40 9.45
C ASN A 49 6.64 2.44 9.21
N LEU A 50 6.22 2.08 8.00
CA LEU A 50 4.82 1.76 7.73
C LEU A 50 4.55 0.39 8.36
N ILE A 51 3.56 0.30 9.24
CA ILE A 51 3.22 -0.98 9.90
C ILE A 51 1.84 -1.49 9.51
N GLN A 52 1.00 -0.65 8.88
CA GLN A 52 -0.33 -1.09 8.49
C GLN A 52 -0.91 -0.25 7.34
N GLU A 53 -1.40 -0.91 6.29
CA GLU A 53 -2.38 -0.32 5.36
C GLU A 53 -3.82 -0.67 5.78
N LEU A 54 -4.71 0.33 5.77
CA LEU A 54 -6.13 0.22 6.12
C LEU A 54 -6.97 0.38 4.85
N ASN A 55 -7.13 -0.70 4.08
CA ASN A 55 -7.81 -0.69 2.77
C ASN A 55 -9.19 -1.38 2.78
N GLY A 56 -9.75 -1.66 3.96
CA GLY A 56 -11.03 -2.37 4.12
C GLY A 56 -10.93 -3.89 3.91
N VAL A 57 -9.75 -4.40 3.54
CA VAL A 57 -9.42 -5.83 3.40
C VAL A 57 -8.17 -6.14 4.23
N GLY A 58 -8.37 -6.47 5.49
CA GLY A 58 -7.31 -6.98 6.37
C GLY A 58 -6.22 -5.96 6.76
N VAL A 59 -5.31 -6.42 7.63
CA VAL A 59 -4.09 -5.72 8.05
C VAL A 59 -2.98 -6.10 7.05
N ASP A 60 -2.33 -5.12 6.44
CA ASP A 60 -1.19 -5.32 5.53
C ASP A 60 0.11 -4.87 6.23
N GLU A 61 0.99 -5.82 6.54
CA GLU A 61 2.31 -5.61 7.15
C GLU A 61 3.39 -5.55 6.07
N VAL A 62 4.56 -4.97 6.36
CA VAL A 62 5.66 -4.79 5.38
C VAL A 62 6.09 -6.10 4.70
N LEU A 63 5.92 -7.23 5.39
CA LEU A 63 6.35 -8.55 4.94
C LEU A 63 5.20 -9.48 4.55
N ALA A 64 3.95 -9.12 4.85
CA ALA A 64 2.82 -9.99 4.59
C ALA A 64 1.49 -9.23 4.52
N GLN A 65 0.66 -9.64 3.57
CA GLN A 65 -0.70 -9.12 3.41
C GLN A 65 -1.74 -10.14 3.82
N GLN A 66 -2.78 -9.67 4.51
CA GLN A 66 -3.98 -10.45 4.76
C GLN A 66 -5.09 -10.06 3.77
N THR A 67 -5.64 -11.02 3.01
CA THR A 67 -6.59 -10.70 1.92
C THR A 67 -8.04 -10.47 2.38
N ASP A 68 -8.39 -10.88 3.60
CA ASP A 68 -9.73 -10.76 4.20
C ASP A 68 -9.64 -10.82 5.74
N THR A 69 -10.78 -10.73 6.44
CA THR A 69 -10.89 -10.85 7.90
C THR A 69 -11.59 -12.17 8.30
N GLY A 70 -11.27 -12.69 9.48
CA GLY A 70 -11.92 -13.90 10.02
C GLY A 70 -11.42 -15.21 9.38
N ALA A 71 -12.29 -16.23 9.35
CA ALA A 71 -11.90 -17.60 8.96
C ALA A 71 -11.48 -17.75 7.49
N SER A 72 -11.80 -16.78 6.63
CA SER A 72 -11.41 -16.73 5.21
C SER A 72 -10.13 -15.94 4.96
N ALA A 73 -9.52 -15.38 6.00
CA ALA A 73 -8.29 -14.63 5.89
C ALA A 73 -7.15 -15.51 5.39
N GLN A 74 -6.54 -15.13 4.26
CA GLN A 74 -5.33 -15.76 3.75
C GLN A 74 -4.16 -14.81 3.94
N THR A 75 -3.00 -15.36 4.30
CA THR A 75 -1.75 -14.60 4.37
C THR A 75 -0.94 -14.81 3.08
N ILE A 76 -0.51 -13.70 2.47
CA ILE A 76 0.45 -13.66 1.38
C ILE A 76 1.76 -13.12 1.96
N ASN A 77 2.85 -13.88 1.89
CA ASN A 77 4.16 -13.41 2.36
C ASN A 77 4.99 -12.86 1.18
N TYR A 78 5.73 -11.80 1.45
CA TYR A 78 6.57 -11.09 0.50
C TYR A 78 8.05 -11.44 0.72
N PHE A 79 8.74 -11.85 -0.34
CA PHE A 79 10.21 -11.94 -0.36
C PHE A 79 10.78 -10.73 -1.04
N SER A 80 11.78 -10.11 -0.41
CA SER A 80 12.43 -8.93 -0.94
C SER A 80 13.90 -9.19 -1.30
N ASP A 81 14.39 -8.47 -2.29
CA ASP A 81 15.83 -8.36 -2.55
C ASP A 81 16.55 -7.56 -1.44
N ALA A 82 17.87 -7.44 -1.56
CA ALA A 82 18.68 -6.70 -0.59
C ALA A 82 18.39 -5.19 -0.55
N LEU A 83 17.67 -4.65 -1.52
CA LEU A 83 17.25 -3.24 -1.59
C LEU A 83 15.81 -3.05 -1.08
N GLY A 84 15.10 -4.12 -0.73
CA GLY A 84 13.72 -4.10 -0.25
C GLY A 84 12.64 -4.21 -1.32
N SER A 85 13.01 -4.50 -2.57
CA SER A 85 12.02 -4.71 -3.65
C SER A 85 11.44 -6.11 -3.55
N THR A 86 10.12 -6.26 -3.62
CA THR A 86 9.46 -7.58 -3.62
C THR A 86 9.76 -8.34 -4.91
N ILE A 87 10.37 -9.52 -4.80
CA ILE A 87 10.74 -10.40 -5.92
C ILE A 87 9.84 -11.63 -6.04
N GLN A 88 9.14 -12.00 -4.96
CA GLN A 88 8.27 -13.19 -4.96
C GLN A 88 7.15 -13.06 -3.92
N LEU A 89 5.99 -13.66 -4.24
CA LEU A 89 4.85 -13.82 -3.33
C LEU A 89 4.61 -15.31 -3.08
N ILE A 90 4.42 -15.69 -1.82
CA ILE A 90 3.99 -17.05 -1.43
C ILE A 90 2.72 -17.02 -0.61
N ASP A 91 1.94 -18.10 -0.65
CA ASP A 91 0.82 -18.29 0.28
C ASP A 91 1.31 -18.70 1.68
N GLN A 92 0.38 -18.77 2.63
CA GLN A 92 0.63 -19.18 4.01
C GLN A 92 1.17 -20.61 4.18
N THR A 93 1.11 -21.45 3.14
CA THR A 93 1.65 -22.81 3.12
C THR A 93 2.99 -22.91 2.39
N GLY A 94 3.52 -21.79 1.89
CA GLY A 94 4.81 -21.73 1.19
C GLY A 94 4.72 -21.98 -0.31
N ASN A 95 3.52 -22.09 -0.89
CA ASN A 95 3.41 -22.22 -2.35
C ASN A 95 3.62 -20.87 -3.01
N LYS A 96 4.35 -20.86 -4.13
CA LYS A 96 4.56 -19.65 -4.92
C LYS A 96 3.27 -19.20 -5.60
N LEU A 97 2.88 -17.95 -5.37
CA LEU A 97 1.76 -17.28 -6.01
C LEU A 97 2.22 -16.46 -7.22
N MET A 98 3.31 -15.71 -7.08
CA MET A 98 3.89 -14.86 -8.11
C MET A 98 5.42 -14.82 -7.99
N ASP A 99 6.07 -14.58 -9.13
CA ASP A 99 7.52 -14.39 -9.28
C ASP A 99 7.74 -13.17 -10.17
N TYR A 100 8.59 -12.24 -9.75
CA TYR A 100 8.86 -10.97 -10.44
C TYR A 100 10.29 -10.88 -11.00
N THR A 101 11.03 -11.99 -10.98
CA THR A 101 12.41 -12.10 -11.51
C THR A 101 12.47 -12.54 -12.96
#